data_AF-A0A6A5QE51-F1
#
_entry.id   AF-A0A6A5QE51-F1
#
_cell.length_a   1.000
_cell.length_b   1.000
_cell.length_c   1.000
_cell.angle_alpha   90.00
_cell.angle_beta   90.00
_cell.angle_gamma   90.00
#
_symmetry.space_group_name_H-M   'P 1'
#
loop_
_entity.id
_entity.type
_entity.pdbx_description
1 polymer ?
#
loop_
_entity_poly.entity_id
_entity_poly.type
_entity_poly.pdbx_seq_one_letter_code
_entity_poly.pdbx_strand_id
1 'polypeptide(L)'
;MPPKPRLRIPVKPAPAVRTRVAQSPNVNVPRTPPPPHNAQAPRTPWHQNPSLRRATRWGAYNVMGICSLLWLRDHYLDLTHVHGASMAPTLNPRTHETGEKDYIIILPYQQRQKQSSSPTESKSGIHRGDIVTFWKPRKPEQMGIKRVIAVEGDTVYPKSGYAVESGKEVRLGGVLDGLPEHDEDSVVSEERGKIIVPYGHIWVEGDNSKSSLDSRDNGPISKGLVLGKAVWVWRGWGRFERIGDKRSEKEKELGSRVVEGKAEIPALFLE
;
A
#
# COMPACT_ATOMS: atom_id res chain seq x y z
N MET A 1 50.59 16.94 61.92
CA MET A 1 50.79 15.48 62.00
C MET A 1 49.87 14.91 63.06
N PRO A 2 48.87 14.09 62.71
CA PRO A 2 48.15 13.28 63.69
C PRO A 2 48.70 11.84 63.77
N PRO A 3 48.58 11.19 64.95
CA PRO A 3 49.38 10.04 65.35
C PRO A 3 48.87 8.68 64.81
N LYS A 4 49.78 7.70 64.70
CA LYS A 4 49.49 6.33 64.29
C LYS A 4 48.55 5.60 65.27
N PRO A 5 47.57 4.80 64.80
CA PRO A 5 46.71 4.01 65.67
C PRO A 5 47.44 2.78 66.27
N ARG A 6 47.18 2.52 67.55
CA ARG A 6 47.72 1.39 68.33
C ARG A 6 47.03 0.08 67.93
N LEU A 7 47.84 -0.96 67.70
CA LEU A 7 47.42 -2.34 67.48
C LEU A 7 46.74 -2.91 68.74
N ARG A 8 45.50 -3.42 68.60
CA ARG A 8 44.81 -4.20 69.63
C ARG A 8 45.18 -5.68 69.49
N ILE A 9 45.73 -6.26 70.55
CA ILE A 9 45.95 -7.70 70.66
C ILE A 9 44.63 -8.37 71.09
N PRO A 10 44.21 -9.50 70.50
CA PRO A 10 42.98 -10.18 70.89
C PRO A 10 43.14 -10.85 72.26
N VAL A 11 42.24 -10.52 73.19
CA VAL A 11 42.12 -11.15 74.51
C VAL A 11 41.41 -12.50 74.34
N LYS A 12 42.03 -13.56 74.87
CA LYS A 12 41.50 -14.93 74.88
C LYS A 12 40.28 -15.01 75.81
N PRO A 13 39.12 -15.54 75.38
CA PRO A 13 37.97 -15.67 76.27
C PRO A 13 38.20 -16.75 77.33
N ALA A 14 37.75 -16.47 78.56
CA ALA A 14 37.81 -17.37 79.72
C ALA A 14 37.00 -18.66 79.52
N PRO A 15 37.35 -19.77 80.19
CA PRO A 15 36.66 -21.05 80.03
C PRO A 15 35.24 -20.98 80.64
N ALA A 16 34.26 -21.41 79.86
CA ALA A 16 32.87 -21.50 80.28
C ALA A 16 32.69 -22.58 81.36
N VAL A 17 32.25 -22.16 82.55
CA VAL A 17 31.83 -23.05 83.64
C VAL A 17 30.55 -23.78 83.21
N ARG A 18 30.61 -25.11 83.17
CA ARG A 18 29.52 -25.97 82.72
C ARG A 18 28.54 -26.19 83.88
N THR A 19 27.52 -25.34 84.00
CA THR A 19 26.44 -25.53 84.98
C THR A 19 25.65 -26.79 84.62
N ARG A 20 25.63 -27.76 85.53
CA ARG A 20 24.92 -29.04 85.37
C ARG A 20 23.41 -28.76 85.44
N VAL A 21 22.74 -28.75 84.30
CA VAL A 21 21.28 -28.63 84.22
C VAL A 21 20.67 -29.88 84.86
N ALA A 22 19.86 -29.69 85.90
CA ALA A 22 19.06 -30.73 86.53
C ALA A 22 18.07 -31.29 85.50
N GLN A 23 18.04 -32.62 85.36
CA GLN A 23 17.09 -33.31 84.49
C GLN A 23 15.66 -33.06 84.99
N SER A 24 14.84 -32.42 84.16
CA SER A 24 13.40 -32.29 84.40
C SER A 24 12.72 -33.67 84.30
N PRO A 25 11.68 -33.93 85.10
CA PRO A 25 10.97 -35.22 85.06
C PRO A 25 10.29 -35.41 83.71
N ASN A 26 10.31 -36.66 83.25
CA ASN A 26 9.85 -37.14 81.96
C ASN A 26 8.36 -36.83 81.72
N VAL A 27 8.06 -35.66 81.17
CA VAL A 27 6.74 -35.33 80.63
C VAL A 27 6.63 -36.03 79.28
N ASN A 28 5.71 -36.99 79.19
CA ASN A 28 5.45 -37.78 78.00
C ASN A 28 4.77 -36.89 76.94
N VAL A 29 5.57 -36.13 76.19
CA VAL A 29 5.08 -35.32 75.06
C VAL A 29 4.64 -36.29 73.95
N PRO A 30 3.41 -36.18 73.41
CA PRO A 30 3.01 -36.96 72.25
C PRO A 30 4.00 -36.69 71.11
N ARG A 31 4.75 -37.70 70.70
CA ARG A 31 5.61 -37.60 69.52
C ARG A 31 4.71 -37.37 68.32
N THR A 32 4.72 -36.17 67.77
CA THR A 32 4.14 -35.95 66.46
C THR A 32 4.86 -36.86 65.46
N PRO A 33 4.13 -37.61 64.60
CA PRO A 33 4.79 -38.45 63.62
C PRO A 33 5.66 -37.58 62.70
N PRO A 34 6.83 -38.08 62.26
CA PRO A 34 7.65 -37.35 61.30
C PRO A 34 6.82 -37.06 60.04
N PRO A 35 7.02 -35.89 59.39
CA PRO A 35 6.32 -35.59 58.16
C PRO A 35 6.62 -36.71 57.14
N PRO A 36 5.61 -37.18 56.39
CA PRO A 36 5.81 -38.26 55.43
C PRO A 36 6.88 -37.85 54.43
N HIS A 37 7.93 -38.67 54.29
CA HIS A 37 9.07 -38.47 53.39
C HIS A 37 8.71 -38.49 51.88
N ASN A 38 7.40 -38.51 51.55
CA ASN A 38 6.87 -38.69 50.21
C ASN A 38 5.63 -37.83 49.93
N ALA A 39 5.48 -36.67 50.59
CA ALA A 39 4.53 -35.65 50.14
C ALA A 39 5.09 -34.93 48.91
N GLN A 40 5.26 -35.65 47.79
CA GLN A 40 5.36 -34.99 46.50
C GLN A 40 4.01 -34.28 46.28
N ALA A 41 4.04 -32.95 46.18
CA ALA A 41 2.84 -32.18 45.89
C ALA A 41 2.10 -32.83 44.71
N PRO A 42 0.77 -33.01 44.77
CA PRO A 42 0.03 -33.66 43.70
C PRO A 42 0.37 -32.97 42.38
N ARG A 43 0.94 -33.72 41.44
CA ARG A 43 1.21 -33.22 40.08
C ARG A 43 -0.14 -32.80 39.52
N THR A 44 -0.40 -31.49 39.53
CA THR A 44 -1.63 -30.96 38.96
C THR A 44 -1.67 -31.37 37.50
N PRO A 45 -2.78 -31.97 37.03
CA PRO A 45 -2.93 -32.32 35.63
C PRO A 45 -2.68 -31.07 34.78
N TRP A 46 -1.91 -31.19 33.69
CA TRP A 46 -1.47 -30.05 32.87
C TRP A 46 -2.61 -29.12 32.43
N HIS A 47 -3.83 -29.66 32.24
CA HIS A 47 -5.03 -28.91 31.87
C HIS A 47 -5.63 -28.05 33.00
N GLN A 48 -5.24 -28.27 34.26
CA GLN A 48 -5.72 -27.53 35.43
C GLN A 48 -4.81 -26.35 35.81
N ASN A 49 -3.62 -26.21 35.20
CA ASN A 49 -2.67 -25.16 35.53
C ASN A 49 -3.14 -23.77 34.99
N PRO A 50 -3.50 -22.80 35.85
CA PRO A 50 -4.04 -21.50 35.43
C PRO A 50 -3.01 -20.60 34.73
N SER A 51 -1.70 -20.81 34.89
CA SER A 51 -0.66 -20.08 34.15
C SER A 51 -0.51 -20.60 32.71
N LEU A 52 -0.54 -21.93 32.53
CA LEU A 52 -0.49 -22.56 31.21
C LEU A 52 -1.73 -22.24 30.36
N ARG A 53 -2.92 -22.22 30.97
CA ARG A 53 -4.18 -21.80 30.31
C ARG A 53 -4.17 -20.33 29.90
N ARG A 54 -3.56 -19.46 30.71
CA ARG A 54 -3.36 -18.05 30.34
C ARG A 54 -2.40 -17.97 29.16
N ALA A 55 -1.22 -18.58 29.26
CA ALA A 55 -0.21 -18.55 28.20
C ALA A 55 -0.75 -19.08 26.85
N THR A 56 -1.50 -20.18 26.85
CA THR A 56 -2.14 -20.72 25.64
C THR A 56 -3.20 -19.79 25.06
N ARG A 57 -4.02 -19.13 25.87
CA ARG A 57 -4.97 -18.10 25.41
C ARG A 57 -4.28 -16.89 24.81
N TRP A 58 -3.24 -16.37 25.48
CA TRP A 58 -2.43 -15.27 24.96
C TRP A 58 -1.75 -15.66 23.64
N GLY A 59 -1.19 -16.87 23.55
CA GLY A 59 -0.64 -17.42 22.31
C GLY A 59 -1.68 -17.48 21.19
N ALA A 60 -2.86 -18.02 21.47
CA ALA A 60 -3.95 -18.10 20.50
C ALA A 60 -4.40 -16.72 20.00
N TYR A 61 -4.53 -15.71 20.88
CA TYR A 61 -4.87 -14.35 20.47
C TYR A 61 -3.78 -13.70 19.61
N ASN A 62 -2.50 -13.95 19.90
CA ASN A 62 -1.40 -13.45 19.07
C ASN A 62 -1.45 -14.09 17.67
N VAL A 63 -1.65 -15.41 17.59
CA VAL A 63 -1.80 -16.11 16.30
C VAL A 63 -2.98 -15.55 15.51
N MET A 64 -4.16 -15.43 16.14
CA MET A 64 -5.35 -14.85 15.50
C MET A 64 -5.12 -13.40 15.07
N GLY A 65 -4.41 -12.60 15.87
CA GLY A 65 -4.04 -11.22 15.56
C GLY A 65 -3.13 -11.14 14.34
N ILE A 66 -2.08 -11.96 14.30
CA ILE A 66 -1.14 -12.03 13.15
C ILE A 66 -1.90 -12.47 11.89
N CYS A 67 -2.72 -13.52 11.97
CA CYS A 67 -3.53 -13.98 10.83
C CYS A 67 -4.50 -12.89 10.33
N SER A 68 -5.13 -12.15 11.24
CA SER A 68 -6.04 -11.05 10.88
C SER A 68 -5.29 -9.89 10.22
N LEU A 69 -4.08 -9.58 10.69
CA LEU A 69 -3.21 -8.56 10.10
C LEU A 69 -2.72 -8.96 8.70
N LEU A 70 -2.31 -10.23 8.52
CA LEU A 70 -1.94 -10.75 7.20
C LEU A 70 -3.13 -10.72 6.24
N TRP A 71 -4.30 -11.15 6.70
CA TRP A 71 -5.53 -11.10 5.89
C TRP A 71 -5.87 -9.67 5.47
N LEU A 72 -5.78 -8.70 6.40
CA LEU A 72 -6.03 -7.29 6.12
C LEU A 72 -5.02 -6.73 5.10
N ARG A 73 -3.73 -7.04 5.28
CA ARG A 73 -2.67 -6.66 4.35
C ARG A 73 -2.95 -7.21 2.95
N ASP A 74 -3.22 -8.51 2.85
CA ASP A 74 -3.41 -9.18 1.57
C ASP A 74 -4.70 -8.74 0.84
N HIS A 75 -5.73 -8.30 1.56
CA HIS A 75 -7.01 -7.90 0.95
C HIS A 75 -7.15 -6.39 0.67
N TYR A 76 -6.53 -5.53 1.48
CA TYR A 76 -6.86 -4.10 1.47
C TYR A 76 -5.66 -3.17 1.26
N LEU A 77 -4.44 -3.59 1.56
CA LEU A 77 -3.28 -2.71 1.60
C LEU A 77 -2.12 -3.32 0.82
N ASP A 78 -2.03 -2.98 -0.46
CA ASP A 78 -0.84 -3.26 -1.23
C ASP A 78 0.15 -2.09 -1.09
N LEU A 79 1.28 -2.37 -0.45
CA LEU A 79 2.35 -1.40 -0.24
C LEU A 79 3.44 -1.68 -1.28
N THR A 80 3.58 -0.77 -2.25
CA THR A 80 4.61 -0.87 -3.27
C THR A 80 5.48 0.37 -3.32
N HIS A 81 6.58 0.29 -4.04
CA HIS A 81 7.49 1.41 -4.24
C HIS A 81 7.51 1.83 -5.71
N VAL A 82 7.62 3.13 -5.94
CA VAL A 82 7.58 3.71 -7.28
C VAL A 82 8.99 3.81 -7.84
N HIS A 83 9.18 3.29 -9.05
CA HIS A 83 10.42 3.42 -9.81
C HIS A 83 10.28 4.44 -10.93
N GLY A 84 11.30 5.28 -11.09
CA GLY A 84 11.44 6.21 -12.21
C GLY A 84 10.86 7.60 -11.95
N ALA A 85 11.02 8.47 -12.96
CA ALA A 85 10.69 9.89 -12.89
C ALA A 85 9.39 10.27 -13.63
N SER A 86 8.65 9.30 -14.17
CA SER A 86 7.50 9.58 -15.04
C SER A 86 6.30 10.24 -14.34
N MET A 87 6.25 10.15 -13.00
CA MET A 87 5.22 10.76 -12.17
C MET A 87 5.73 11.98 -11.37
N ALA A 88 6.95 12.45 -11.66
CA ALA A 88 7.43 13.70 -11.09
C ALA A 88 6.61 14.89 -11.63
N PRO A 89 6.29 15.91 -10.82
CA PRO A 89 6.75 16.14 -9.45
C PRO A 89 5.92 15.45 -8.35
N THR A 90 4.75 14.89 -8.68
CA THR A 90 3.82 14.35 -7.68
C THR A 90 4.43 13.19 -6.89
N LEU A 91 4.96 12.21 -7.62
CA LEU A 91 5.66 11.07 -7.04
C LEU A 91 7.13 11.17 -7.43
N ASN A 92 7.97 10.87 -6.45
CA ASN A 92 9.39 10.72 -6.63
C ASN A 92 10.13 11.96 -7.20
N PRO A 93 9.94 13.16 -6.61
CA PRO A 93 10.48 14.42 -7.16
C PRO A 93 12.01 14.46 -7.19
N ARG A 94 12.67 13.81 -6.22
CA ARG A 94 14.13 13.88 -6.02
C ARG A 94 14.88 12.65 -6.52
N THR A 95 14.25 11.75 -7.28
CA THR A 95 14.94 10.52 -7.71
C THR A 95 16.16 10.79 -8.58
N HIS A 96 16.14 11.86 -9.36
CA HIS A 96 17.26 12.23 -10.22
C HIS A 96 18.46 12.82 -9.45
N GLU A 97 18.23 13.33 -8.23
CA GLU A 97 19.27 13.98 -7.42
C GLU A 97 19.76 13.08 -6.28
N THR A 98 18.83 12.49 -5.52
CA THR A 98 19.14 11.74 -4.27
C THR A 98 18.90 10.24 -4.42
N GLY A 99 18.21 9.79 -5.47
CA GLY A 99 17.81 8.38 -5.64
C GLY A 99 16.77 7.90 -4.62
N GLU A 100 16.13 8.82 -3.87
CA GLU A 100 15.05 8.50 -2.94
C GLU A 100 13.89 7.85 -3.69
N LYS A 101 13.19 6.92 -3.03
CA LYS A 101 12.04 6.20 -3.58
C LYS A 101 10.82 6.45 -2.71
N ASP A 102 9.71 6.79 -3.34
CA ASP A 102 8.42 6.94 -2.68
C ASP A 102 7.74 5.58 -2.55
N TYR A 103 7.26 5.26 -1.34
CA TYR A 103 6.35 4.14 -1.12
C TYR A 103 4.93 4.63 -1.25
N ILE A 104 4.07 3.85 -1.89
CA ILE A 104 2.67 4.18 -2.08
C ILE A 104 1.78 3.06 -1.54
N ILE A 105 0.62 3.47 -1.03
CA ILE A 105 -0.44 2.55 -0.62
C ILE A 105 -1.45 2.51 -1.75
N ILE A 106 -1.62 1.33 -2.31
CA ILE A 106 -2.56 1.04 -3.38
C ILE A 106 -3.79 0.41 -2.76
N LEU A 107 -4.95 1.01 -3.03
CA LEU A 107 -6.23 0.38 -2.80
C LEU A 107 -6.54 -0.48 -4.03
N PRO A 108 -6.65 -1.82 -3.88
CA PRO A 108 -6.90 -2.69 -5.02
C PRO A 108 -8.21 -2.31 -5.69
N TYR A 109 -8.15 -2.11 -6.99
CA TYR A 109 -9.31 -1.89 -7.84
C TYR A 109 -9.80 -3.27 -8.25
N GLN A 110 -10.57 -3.89 -7.36
CA GLN A 110 -11.45 -4.95 -7.79
C GLN A 110 -12.59 -4.26 -8.52
N GLN A 111 -12.70 -4.50 -9.83
CA GLN A 111 -13.94 -4.29 -10.54
C GLN A 111 -14.97 -5.14 -9.79
N ARG A 112 -15.64 -4.56 -8.79
CA ARG A 112 -16.73 -5.21 -8.06
C ARG A 112 -17.83 -5.37 -9.10
N GLN A 113 -17.73 -6.44 -9.87
CA GLN A 113 -18.88 -7.17 -10.40
C GLN A 113 -19.65 -7.70 -9.19
N LYS A 114 -20.25 -6.79 -8.45
CA LYS A 114 -21.43 -7.09 -7.66
C LYS A 114 -22.47 -6.17 -8.23
N GLN A 115 -23.29 -6.74 -9.10
CA GLN A 115 -24.71 -6.44 -9.26
C GLN A 115 -25.18 -5.38 -8.23
N SER A 116 -24.93 -4.11 -8.51
CA SER A 116 -25.48 -3.01 -7.73
C SER A 116 -26.51 -2.42 -8.65
N SER A 117 -27.70 -3.01 -8.61
CA SER A 117 -28.91 -2.60 -9.32
C SER A 117 -29.49 -1.28 -8.78
N SER A 118 -28.66 -0.43 -8.17
CA SER A 118 -29.03 0.88 -7.62
C SER A 118 -28.28 1.97 -8.40
N PRO A 119 -28.98 2.84 -9.15
CA PRO A 119 -28.38 3.93 -9.95
C PRO A 119 -27.63 4.98 -9.13
N THR A 120 -27.69 4.95 -7.80
CA THR A 120 -27.36 6.11 -6.96
C THR A 120 -26.00 6.01 -6.26
N GLU A 121 -25.21 4.95 -6.46
CA GLU A 121 -23.97 4.74 -5.67
C GLU A 121 -22.75 4.25 -6.47
N SER A 122 -22.47 4.85 -7.63
CA SER A 122 -21.18 4.70 -8.34
C SER A 122 -20.08 5.57 -7.72
N LYS A 123 -19.86 5.48 -6.40
CA LYS A 123 -18.77 6.21 -5.71
C LYS A 123 -17.40 5.50 -5.75
N SER A 124 -17.33 4.27 -6.28
CA SER A 124 -16.07 3.51 -6.39
C SER A 124 -15.50 3.41 -7.81
N GLY A 125 -15.87 4.34 -8.69
CA GLY A 125 -15.33 4.44 -10.05
C GLY A 125 -13.90 4.99 -10.08
N ILE A 126 -13.20 4.75 -11.19
CA ILE A 126 -11.96 5.46 -11.53
C ILE A 126 -12.37 6.84 -12.04
N HIS A 127 -11.84 7.91 -11.43
CA HIS A 127 -12.17 9.28 -11.80
C HIS A 127 -10.98 9.99 -12.45
N ARG A 128 -11.25 11.08 -13.15
CA ARG A 128 -10.22 12.00 -13.66
C ARG A 128 -9.36 12.51 -12.50
N GLY A 129 -8.05 12.57 -12.71
CA GLY A 129 -7.06 12.97 -11.72
C GLY A 129 -6.58 11.85 -10.80
N ASP A 130 -7.24 10.68 -10.78
CA ASP A 130 -6.80 9.54 -9.98
C ASP A 130 -5.46 8.98 -10.47
N ILE A 131 -4.63 8.48 -9.57
CA ILE A 131 -3.40 7.78 -9.93
C ILE A 131 -3.66 6.28 -9.84
N VAL A 132 -3.44 5.58 -10.93
CA VAL A 132 -3.73 4.15 -11.04
C VAL A 132 -2.46 3.36 -11.36
N THR A 133 -2.40 2.15 -10.82
CA THR A 133 -1.43 1.13 -11.22
C THR A 133 -2.08 0.13 -12.15
N PHE A 134 -1.35 -0.29 -13.18
CA PHE A 134 -1.88 -1.20 -14.20
C PHE A 134 -0.76 -2.02 -14.84
N TRP A 135 -1.13 -3.14 -15.47
CA TRP A 135 -0.21 -3.92 -16.29
C TRP A 135 0.02 -3.26 -17.65
N LYS A 136 1.29 -3.08 -18.05
CA LYS A 136 1.59 -2.43 -19.34
C LYS A 136 1.18 -3.36 -20.51
N PRO A 137 0.36 -2.90 -21.48
CA PRO A 137 -0.11 -3.75 -22.57
C PRO A 137 1.01 -4.37 -23.42
N ARG A 138 2.09 -3.60 -23.68
CA ARG A 138 3.23 -4.07 -24.50
C ARG A 138 4.25 -4.92 -23.72
N LYS A 139 4.22 -4.87 -22.37
CA LYS A 139 5.17 -5.56 -21.48
C LYS A 139 4.43 -5.96 -20.19
N PRO A 140 3.62 -7.02 -20.24
CA PRO A 140 2.73 -7.39 -19.13
C PRO A 140 3.48 -7.79 -17.85
N GLU A 141 4.76 -8.14 -17.94
CA GLU A 141 5.62 -8.37 -16.76
C GLU A 141 5.92 -7.09 -15.97
N GLN A 142 5.66 -5.92 -16.54
CA GLN A 142 5.95 -4.64 -15.92
C GLN A 142 4.66 -3.91 -15.55
N MET A 143 4.59 -3.47 -14.29
CA MET A 143 3.57 -2.54 -13.84
C MET A 143 3.91 -1.10 -14.24
N GLY A 144 2.89 -0.33 -14.59
CA GLY A 144 2.95 1.11 -14.78
C GLY A 144 2.14 1.83 -13.70
N ILE A 145 2.58 3.04 -13.34
CA ILE A 145 1.80 3.99 -12.54
C ILE A 145 1.63 5.28 -13.32
N LYS A 146 0.39 5.71 -13.50
CA LYS A 146 0.03 6.89 -14.31
C LYS A 146 -1.19 7.60 -13.71
N ARG A 147 -1.39 8.86 -14.08
CA ARG A 147 -2.58 9.64 -13.75
C ARG A 147 -3.65 9.45 -14.81
N VAL A 148 -4.88 9.24 -14.38
CA VAL A 148 -6.06 9.22 -15.24
C VAL A 148 -6.38 10.64 -15.67
N ILE A 149 -6.34 10.89 -16.96
CA ILE A 149 -6.63 12.21 -17.54
C ILE A 149 -8.06 12.24 -18.07
N ALA A 150 -8.49 11.14 -18.69
CA ALA A 150 -9.84 11.00 -19.22
C ALA A 150 -10.39 9.59 -18.97
N VAL A 151 -11.71 9.52 -18.86
CA VAL A 151 -12.48 8.28 -18.66
C VAL A 151 -13.35 8.00 -19.88
N GLU A 152 -14.00 6.84 -19.91
CA GLU A 152 -14.89 6.46 -21.01
C GLU A 152 -15.90 7.55 -21.40
N GLY A 153 -16.07 7.76 -22.71
CA GLY A 153 -16.91 8.81 -23.27
C GLY A 153 -16.21 10.15 -23.46
N ASP A 154 -15.09 10.41 -22.77
CA ASP A 154 -14.35 11.66 -22.92
C ASP A 154 -13.65 11.77 -24.27
N THR A 155 -13.51 13.00 -24.75
CA THR A 155 -12.71 13.31 -25.94
C THR A 155 -11.37 13.92 -25.52
N VAL A 156 -10.29 13.26 -25.89
CA VAL A 156 -8.91 13.69 -25.63
C VAL A 156 -8.30 14.27 -26.90
N TYR A 157 -7.56 15.36 -26.75
CA TYR A 157 -6.75 15.98 -27.78
C TYR A 157 -5.28 15.85 -27.38
N PRO A 158 -4.59 14.79 -27.83
CA PRO A 158 -3.21 14.54 -27.46
C PRO A 158 -2.27 15.58 -28.06
N LYS A 159 -1.34 16.10 -27.24
CA LYS A 159 -0.34 17.07 -27.71
C LYS A 159 0.83 16.43 -28.46
N SER A 160 1.06 15.14 -28.26
CA SER A 160 2.16 14.39 -28.88
C SER A 160 1.83 12.90 -28.93
N GLY A 161 2.54 12.14 -29.79
CA GLY A 161 2.48 10.67 -29.83
C GLY A 161 1.61 10.09 -30.95
N TYR A 162 1.25 8.80 -30.85
CA TYR A 162 0.65 8.03 -31.96
C TYR A 162 -0.68 8.64 -32.47
N ALA A 163 -1.41 9.33 -31.60
CA ALA A 163 -2.65 10.02 -31.95
C ALA A 163 -2.44 11.20 -32.91
N VAL A 164 -1.33 11.92 -32.74
CA VAL A 164 -0.96 13.07 -33.57
C VAL A 164 -0.35 12.59 -34.89
N GLU A 165 0.41 11.50 -34.85
CA GLU A 165 1.02 10.88 -36.03
C GLU A 165 -0.02 10.18 -36.92
N SER A 166 -1.00 9.49 -36.33
CA SER A 166 -2.13 8.90 -37.07
C SER A 166 -2.93 9.96 -37.85
N GLY A 167 -2.99 11.20 -37.35
CA GLY A 167 -3.58 12.34 -38.07
C GLY A 167 -2.68 12.96 -39.14
N LYS A 168 -1.35 12.69 -39.13
CA LYS A 168 -0.41 13.07 -40.19
C LYS A 168 -0.33 12.03 -41.30
N GLU A 169 -0.68 10.77 -41.02
CA GLU A 169 -0.51 9.62 -41.93
C GLU A 169 -1.82 8.96 -42.42
N VAL A 170 -2.90 9.73 -42.60
CA VAL A 170 -3.87 9.42 -43.70
C VAL A 170 -3.30 9.99 -45.01
N ARG A 171 -2.05 9.62 -45.29
CA ARG A 171 -1.33 9.84 -46.54
C ARG A 171 -0.37 8.67 -46.73
N LEU A 172 -0.92 7.47 -46.90
CA LEU A 172 -0.42 6.49 -47.88
C LEU A 172 -1.42 5.31 -48.02
N GLY A 173 -2.02 5.21 -49.21
CA GLY A 173 -2.38 3.93 -49.84
C GLY A 173 -3.66 3.24 -49.39
N GLY A 174 -4.82 3.74 -49.80
CA GLY A 174 -6.07 3.00 -49.65
C GLY A 174 -7.28 3.77 -50.16
N VAL A 175 -7.38 3.91 -51.47
CA VAL A 175 -8.64 4.28 -52.13
C VAL A 175 -9.63 3.13 -51.90
N LEU A 176 -10.68 3.39 -51.14
CA LEU A 176 -11.98 2.80 -51.41
C LEU A 176 -13.01 3.94 -51.39
N ASP A 177 -13.72 4.06 -52.50
CA ASP A 177 -14.80 4.99 -52.83
C ASP A 177 -14.40 6.45 -53.14
N GLY A 178 -14.26 6.72 -54.44
CA GLY A 178 -13.80 7.99 -54.99
C GLY A 178 -14.75 9.17 -54.79
N LEU A 179 -14.32 10.13 -53.98
CA LEU A 179 -14.84 11.48 -53.91
C LEU A 179 -13.69 12.51 -53.97
N PRO A 180 -13.92 13.73 -54.50
CA PRO A 180 -12.87 14.57 -55.05
C PRO A 180 -12.04 15.33 -54.01
N GLU A 181 -10.91 15.81 -54.53
CA GLU A 181 -9.76 16.41 -53.88
C GLU A 181 -10.02 17.74 -53.15
N HIS A 182 -9.31 17.90 -52.04
CA HIS A 182 -8.63 19.14 -51.62
C HIS A 182 -9.46 20.43 -51.56
N ASP A 183 -10.15 20.64 -50.43
CA ASP A 183 -10.59 21.97 -50.01
C ASP A 183 -9.46 22.70 -49.26
N GLU A 184 -8.82 23.66 -49.95
CA GLU A 184 -7.87 24.65 -49.40
C GLU A 184 -8.54 25.68 -48.46
N ASP A 185 -9.86 25.58 -48.21
CA ASP A 185 -10.61 26.41 -47.27
C ASP A 185 -11.12 25.63 -46.03
N SER A 186 -10.63 24.42 -45.79
CA SER A 186 -10.98 23.70 -44.57
C SER A 186 -10.42 24.45 -43.34
N VAL A 187 -11.26 24.67 -42.34
CA VAL A 187 -10.91 25.23 -41.02
C VAL A 187 -9.95 24.25 -40.32
N VAL A 188 -8.68 24.24 -40.74
CA VAL A 188 -7.64 23.35 -40.22
C VAL A 188 -7.08 23.96 -38.94
N SER A 189 -7.37 23.35 -37.78
CA SER A 189 -6.43 23.36 -36.64
C SER A 189 -6.80 22.39 -35.51
N GLU A 190 -8.09 22.20 -35.18
CA GLU A 190 -8.47 21.62 -33.87
C GLU A 190 -9.02 20.19 -33.90
N GLU A 191 -9.44 19.67 -35.07
CA GLU A 191 -10.12 18.37 -35.19
C GLU A 191 -9.17 17.18 -35.48
N ARG A 192 -7.93 17.43 -35.91
CA ARG A 192 -7.00 16.36 -36.29
C ARG A 192 -6.38 15.71 -35.04
N GLY A 193 -6.55 14.39 -34.91
CA GLY A 193 -5.96 13.59 -33.83
C GLY A 193 -6.78 13.53 -32.53
N LYS A 194 -8.06 13.92 -32.54
CA LYS A 194 -8.95 13.70 -31.38
C LYS A 194 -9.23 12.21 -31.16
N ILE A 195 -9.25 11.79 -29.90
CA ILE A 195 -9.51 10.41 -29.52
C ILE A 195 -10.65 10.39 -28.52
N ILE A 196 -11.71 9.65 -28.86
CA ILE A 196 -12.79 9.36 -27.93
C ILE A 196 -12.39 8.12 -27.13
N VAL A 197 -12.39 8.22 -25.80
CA VAL A 197 -12.04 7.11 -24.91
C VAL A 197 -13.16 6.07 -24.95
N PRO A 198 -12.89 4.82 -25.40
CA PRO A 198 -13.92 3.79 -25.50
C PRO A 198 -14.49 3.38 -24.14
N TYR A 199 -15.66 2.72 -24.15
CA TYR A 199 -16.21 2.07 -22.96
C TYR A 199 -15.24 1.07 -22.36
N GLY A 200 -15.20 1.04 -21.03
CA GLY A 200 -14.29 0.16 -20.30
C GLY A 200 -12.82 0.54 -20.44
N HIS A 201 -12.48 1.69 -21.03
CA HIS A 201 -11.12 2.19 -21.17
C HIS A 201 -10.92 3.50 -20.40
N ILE A 202 -9.66 3.84 -20.19
CA ILE A 202 -9.19 5.08 -19.57
C ILE A 202 -8.01 5.62 -20.36
N TRP A 203 -7.84 6.94 -20.38
CA TRP A 203 -6.65 7.59 -20.90
C TRP A 203 -5.76 8.00 -19.74
N VAL A 204 -4.52 7.51 -19.72
CA VAL A 204 -3.59 7.75 -18.61
C VAL A 204 -2.30 8.40 -19.09
N GLU A 205 -1.80 9.37 -18.34
CA GLU A 205 -0.55 10.08 -18.64
C GLU A 205 0.34 10.17 -17.41
N GLY A 206 1.65 10.26 -17.64
CA GLY A 206 2.59 10.56 -16.58
C GLY A 206 2.62 12.06 -16.31
N ASP A 207 2.79 12.45 -15.05
CA ASP A 207 2.94 13.86 -14.69
C ASP A 207 4.19 14.49 -15.34
N ASN A 208 5.21 13.67 -15.61
CA ASN A 208 6.39 14.07 -16.38
C ASN A 208 6.27 13.62 -17.83
N SER A 209 5.63 14.48 -18.64
CA SER A 209 5.36 14.26 -20.06
C SER A 209 6.59 13.83 -20.88
N LYS A 210 7.80 14.31 -20.55
CA LYS A 210 9.05 14.04 -21.30
C LYS A 210 9.68 12.67 -21.03
N SER A 211 9.38 12.04 -19.90
CA SER A 211 9.99 10.78 -19.45
C SER A 211 8.94 9.68 -19.25
N SER A 212 7.79 9.84 -19.88
CA SER A 212 6.61 9.01 -19.66
C SER A 212 6.27 8.25 -20.93
N LEU A 213 6.36 6.92 -20.86
CA LEU A 213 5.65 6.04 -21.79
C LEU A 213 4.23 5.84 -21.26
N ASP A 214 3.23 6.35 -21.97
CA ASP A 214 1.85 6.41 -21.48
C ASP A 214 0.80 6.23 -22.58
N SER A 215 -0.45 6.67 -22.34
CA SER A 215 -1.52 6.55 -23.32
C SER A 215 -1.25 7.36 -24.58
N ARG A 216 -0.36 8.36 -24.59
CA ARG A 216 0.04 9.07 -25.81
C ARG A 216 0.85 8.22 -26.77
N ASP A 217 1.43 7.10 -26.32
CA ASP A 217 2.22 6.17 -27.13
C ASP A 217 1.49 4.84 -27.39
N ASN A 218 0.67 4.40 -26.43
CA ASN A 218 0.00 3.09 -26.45
C ASN A 218 -1.50 3.17 -26.72
N GLY A 219 -2.09 4.35 -26.54
CA GLY A 219 -3.52 4.60 -26.58
C GLY A 219 -4.28 4.33 -25.30
N PRO A 220 -5.63 4.32 -25.40
CA PRO A 220 -6.49 4.06 -24.24
C PRO A 220 -6.16 2.71 -23.62
N ILE A 221 -6.12 2.66 -22.29
CA ILE A 221 -5.84 1.45 -21.53
C ILE A 221 -7.15 0.87 -21.01
N SER A 222 -7.34 -0.45 -21.16
CA SER A 222 -8.51 -1.13 -20.61
C SER A 222 -8.52 -1.05 -19.07
N LYS A 223 -9.69 -0.74 -18.49
CA LYS A 223 -9.93 -0.75 -17.04
C LYS A 223 -9.64 -2.13 -16.42
N GLY A 224 -9.74 -3.21 -17.20
CA GLY A 224 -9.41 -4.57 -16.73
C GLY A 224 -7.92 -4.79 -16.45
N LEU A 225 -7.04 -3.93 -16.98
CA LEU A 225 -5.60 -3.96 -16.68
C LEU A 225 -5.25 -3.18 -15.40
N VAL A 226 -6.21 -2.41 -14.86
CA VAL A 226 -6.01 -1.60 -13.65
C VAL A 226 -6.02 -2.51 -12.43
N LEU A 227 -4.92 -2.45 -11.68
CA LEU A 227 -4.72 -3.19 -10.45
C LEU A 227 -5.29 -2.45 -9.25
N GLY A 228 -5.13 -1.13 -9.21
CA GLY A 228 -5.55 -0.34 -8.06
C GLY A 228 -5.31 1.15 -8.19
N LYS A 229 -5.82 1.87 -7.20
CA LYS A 229 -5.66 3.32 -7.06
C LYS A 229 -4.61 3.62 -6.00
N ALA A 230 -3.60 4.41 -6.34
CA ALA A 230 -2.65 4.95 -5.39
C ALA A 230 -3.29 6.12 -4.63
N VAL A 231 -3.43 6.01 -3.32
CA VAL A 231 -4.13 7.03 -2.51
C VAL A 231 -3.21 7.77 -1.55
N TRP A 232 -2.24 7.06 -0.98
CA TRP A 232 -1.31 7.61 0.00
C TRP A 232 0.12 7.40 -0.44
N VAL A 233 0.96 8.39 -0.17
CA VAL A 233 2.42 8.28 -0.29
C VAL A 233 3.02 8.28 1.10
N TRP A 234 3.95 7.37 1.33
CA TRP A 234 4.68 7.20 2.57
C TRP A 234 6.16 7.55 2.35
N ARG A 235 6.61 8.66 2.95
CA ARG A 235 7.95 9.24 2.78
C ARG A 235 8.77 9.16 4.06
N GLY A 236 9.27 7.98 4.42
CA GLY A 236 10.09 7.78 5.62
C GLY A 236 9.27 7.79 6.92
N TRP A 237 9.90 8.01 8.08
CA TRP A 237 9.24 7.85 9.38
C TRP A 237 8.15 8.90 9.63
N GLY A 238 6.87 8.49 9.56
CA GLY A 238 5.71 9.28 9.96
C GLY A 238 5.10 10.24 8.92
N ARG A 239 5.68 10.38 7.71
CA ARG A 239 5.12 11.27 6.67
C ARG A 239 4.19 10.51 5.74
N PHE A 240 2.92 10.42 6.12
CA PHE A 240 1.84 9.96 5.26
C PHE A 240 1.13 11.15 4.64
N GLU A 241 1.23 11.30 3.33
CA GLU A 241 0.53 12.34 2.58
C GLU A 241 -0.48 11.71 1.64
N ARG A 242 -1.67 12.29 1.56
CA ARG A 242 -2.63 11.90 0.52
C ARG A 242 -2.09 12.38 -0.82
N ILE A 243 -2.12 11.50 -1.81
CA ILE A 243 -1.66 11.81 -3.16
C ILE A 243 -2.66 12.81 -3.78
N GLY A 244 -2.18 14.03 -4.01
CA GLY A 244 -2.88 15.09 -4.73
C GLY A 244 -2.25 15.37 -6.09
N ASP A 245 -2.80 16.36 -6.81
CA ASP A 245 -2.14 16.91 -7.99
C ASP A 245 -1.17 18.02 -7.55
N LYS A 246 0.14 17.77 -7.67
CA LYS A 246 1.20 18.72 -7.33
C LYS A 246 1.76 19.45 -8.56
N ARG A 247 1.17 19.26 -9.75
CA ARG A 247 1.62 19.89 -10.99
C ARG A 247 1.31 21.38 -11.00
N SER A 248 2.26 22.17 -11.49
CA SER A 248 2.05 23.56 -11.84
C SER A 248 1.14 23.70 -13.06
N GLU A 249 0.52 24.87 -13.27
CA GLU A 249 -0.33 25.10 -14.44
C GLU A 249 0.43 24.89 -15.75
N LYS A 250 1.70 25.31 -15.82
CA LYS A 250 2.57 25.04 -16.98
C LYS A 250 2.76 23.54 -17.24
N GLU A 251 2.90 22.73 -16.19
CA GLU A 251 3.01 21.27 -16.33
C GLU A 251 1.70 20.61 -16.73
N LYS A 252 0.56 21.11 -16.24
CA LYS A 252 -0.77 20.66 -16.67
C LYS A 252 -1.02 20.99 -18.14
N GLU A 253 -0.59 22.16 -18.59
CA GLU A 253 -0.65 22.57 -19.99
C GLU A 253 0.21 21.68 -20.90
N LEU A 254 1.24 21.00 -20.41
CA LEU A 254 2.01 20.07 -21.24
C LEU A 254 1.29 18.72 -21.50
N GLY A 255 0.24 18.43 -20.74
CA GLY A 255 -0.60 17.25 -20.92
C GLY A 255 -1.62 17.40 -22.05
N SER A 256 -2.34 16.31 -22.32
CA SER A 256 -3.42 16.32 -23.31
C SER A 256 -4.64 17.12 -22.82
N ARG A 257 -5.29 17.84 -23.74
CA ARG A 257 -6.54 18.55 -23.44
C ARG A 257 -7.69 17.54 -23.43
N VAL A 258 -8.58 17.64 -22.45
CA VAL A 258 -9.76 16.76 -22.33
C VAL A 258 -11.01 17.61 -22.40
N VAL A 259 -11.95 17.16 -23.23
CA VAL A 259 -13.33 17.64 -23.25
C VAL A 259 -14.18 16.53 -22.65
N GLU A 260 -14.88 16.88 -21.57
CA GLU A 260 -15.72 15.93 -20.84
C GLU A 260 -16.87 15.45 -21.73
N GLY A 261 -16.97 14.14 -21.88
CA GLY A 261 -18.05 13.51 -22.63
C GLY A 261 -18.97 12.69 -21.72
N LYS A 262 -20.03 12.15 -22.31
CA LYS A 262 -20.95 11.24 -21.62
C LYS A 262 -20.64 9.80 -22.00
N ALA A 263 -20.58 8.96 -20.98
CA ALA A 263 -20.48 7.52 -21.07
C ALA A 263 -21.85 6.87 -21.43
N GLU A 264 -22.49 7.29 -22.53
CA GLU A 264 -23.66 6.61 -23.11
C GLU A 264 -23.27 5.46 -24.07
N ILE A 265 -23.54 4.21 -23.67
CA ILE A 265 -23.33 3.03 -24.53
C ILE A 265 -24.20 3.22 -25.78
N PRO A 266 -23.63 3.17 -27.00
CA PRO A 266 -24.43 3.27 -28.21
C PRO A 266 -25.51 2.19 -28.19
N ALA A 267 -26.76 2.57 -28.48
CA ALA A 267 -27.91 1.65 -28.44
C ALA A 267 -27.69 0.37 -29.26
N LEU A 268 -26.83 0.45 -30.30
CA LEU A 268 -26.40 -0.65 -31.16
C LEU A 268 -25.69 -1.82 -30.43
N PHE A 269 -25.21 -1.62 -29.21
CA PHE A 269 -24.61 -2.67 -28.36
C PHE A 269 -25.57 -3.22 -27.29
N LEU A 270 -26.78 -2.67 -27.19
CA LEU A 270 -27.80 -3.09 -26.22
C LEU A 270 -28.92 -3.93 -26.86
N GLU A 271 -28.96 -4.01 -28.18
CA GLU A 271 -29.79 -4.95 -28.97
C GLU A 271 -29.09 -6.31 -29.13
#